data_AF-A0A352L0E0-F1
#
_entry.id   AF-A0A352L0E0-F1
#
_cell.length_a   1.000
_cell.length_b   1.000
_cell.length_c   1.000
_cell.angle_alpha   90.00
_cell.angle_beta   90.00
_cell.angle_gamma   90.00
#
_symmetry.space_group_name_H-M   'P 1'
#
loop_
_entity.id
_entity.type
_entity.pdbx_description
1 polymer ?
#
loop_
_entity_poly.entity_id
_entity_poly.type
_entity_poly.pdbx_seq_one_letter_code
_entity_poly.pdbx_strand_id
1 'polypeptide(L)'
;MSEQQEDQGDRARALLGTLLMTAGSVLAVLIFCDRTADGLPGMPAIWYSSRGIHLALCAALFIAAALLLKSPPAAIPPPLFETLRFYTRRECPLCDHALEVLDRFRSVLPEPELIDIDDDPELQQRFGDSVPVVELDGQVRFRGAVQPELLQRLIDAAYQRQQSAESNEQPA
;
A
#
# COMPACT_ATOMS: atom_id res chain seq x y z
N MET A 1 -4.22 20.28 -16.60
CA MET A 1 -4.87 19.60 -17.75
C MET A 1 -4.20 18.24 -17.99
N SER A 2 -3.97 17.50 -16.91
CA SER A 2 -3.16 16.28 -16.85
C SER A 2 -3.85 15.26 -15.94
N GLU A 3 -4.35 15.69 -14.78
CA GLU A 3 -5.12 14.85 -13.84
C GLU A 3 -6.43 14.30 -14.43
N GLN A 4 -7.15 15.07 -15.26
CA GLN A 4 -8.39 14.60 -15.91
C GLN A 4 -8.14 13.54 -17.00
N GLN A 5 -6.92 13.47 -17.56
CA GLN A 5 -6.62 12.53 -18.64
C GLN A 5 -6.17 11.16 -18.10
N GLU A 6 -5.62 11.11 -16.88
CA GLU A 6 -5.27 9.87 -16.19
C GLU A 6 -6.53 9.15 -15.65
N ASP A 7 -7.48 9.89 -15.04
CA ASP A 7 -8.74 9.34 -14.52
C ASP A 7 -9.64 8.72 -15.61
N GLN A 8 -9.72 9.36 -16.79
CA GLN A 8 -10.48 8.83 -17.92
C GLN A 8 -9.87 7.52 -18.46
N GLY A 9 -8.55 7.36 -18.38
CA GLY A 9 -7.84 6.15 -18.79
C GLY A 9 -8.13 4.97 -17.86
N ASP A 10 -8.16 5.20 -16.55
CA ASP A 10 -8.38 4.15 -15.56
C ASP A 10 -9.83 3.66 -15.53
N ARG A 11 -10.79 4.57 -15.67
CA ARG A 11 -12.21 4.23 -15.85
C ARG A 11 -12.46 3.39 -17.10
N ALA A 12 -11.83 3.76 -18.22
CA ALA A 12 -11.91 2.98 -19.46
C ALA A 12 -11.30 1.57 -19.30
N ARG A 13 -10.17 1.44 -18.61
CA ARG A 13 -9.52 0.15 -18.32
C ARG A 13 -10.36 -0.74 -17.40
N ALA A 14 -10.97 -0.17 -16.35
CA ALA A 14 -11.84 -0.89 -15.43
C ALA A 14 -13.12 -1.41 -16.13
N LEU A 15 -13.73 -0.58 -16.98
CA LEU A 15 -14.87 -0.98 -17.80
C LEU A 15 -14.48 -2.09 -18.80
N LEU A 16 -13.34 -1.95 -19.48
CA LEU A 16 -12.86 -2.95 -20.45
C LEU A 16 -12.53 -4.29 -19.76
N GLY A 17 -11.89 -4.25 -18.58
CA GLY A 17 -11.59 -5.42 -17.77
C GLY A 17 -12.86 -6.17 -17.31
N THR A 18 -13.88 -5.42 -16.88
CA THR A 18 -15.21 -5.97 -16.53
C THR A 18 -15.90 -6.62 -17.73
N LEU A 19 -15.84 -5.97 -18.89
CA LEU A 19 -16.41 -6.47 -20.14
C LEU A 19 -15.71 -7.75 -20.61
N LEU A 20 -14.39 -7.84 -20.48
CA LEU A 20 -13.64 -9.07 -20.77
C LEU A 20 -13.96 -10.22 -19.80
N MET A 21 -14.07 -9.93 -18.50
CA MET A 21 -14.47 -10.91 -17.48
C MET A 21 -15.86 -11.50 -17.76
N THR A 22 -16.84 -10.64 -18.01
CA THR A 22 -18.21 -11.06 -18.32
C THR A 22 -18.27 -11.88 -19.62
N ALA A 23 -17.54 -11.46 -20.67
CA ALA A 23 -17.44 -12.22 -21.92
C ALA A 23 -16.79 -13.60 -21.72
N GLY A 24 -15.72 -13.70 -20.93
CA GLY A 24 -15.07 -14.97 -20.58
C GLY A 24 -15.98 -15.91 -19.80
N SER A 25 -16.72 -15.39 -18.81
CA SER A 25 -17.70 -16.17 -18.03
C SER A 25 -18.86 -16.69 -18.88
N VAL A 26 -19.43 -15.86 -19.76
CA VAL A 26 -20.50 -16.28 -20.69
C VAL A 26 -19.99 -17.38 -21.64
N LEU A 27 -18.77 -17.24 -22.17
CA LEU A 27 -18.17 -18.25 -23.04
C LEU A 27 -17.94 -19.58 -22.30
N ALA A 28 -17.48 -19.54 -21.05
CA ALA A 28 -17.29 -20.73 -20.23
C ALA A 28 -18.60 -21.47 -19.93
N VAL A 29 -19.68 -20.73 -19.64
CA VAL A 29 -21.02 -21.31 -19.42
C VAL A 29 -21.54 -21.97 -20.70
N LEU A 30 -21.36 -21.34 -21.86
CA LEU A 30 -21.77 -21.92 -23.14
C LEU A 30 -21.01 -23.22 -23.47
N ILE A 31 -19.70 -23.28 -23.18
CA ILE A 31 -18.88 -24.49 -23.34
C ILE A 31 -19.36 -25.61 -22.38
N PHE A 32 -19.70 -25.27 -21.14
CA PHE A 32 -20.19 -26.24 -20.16
C PHE A 32 -21.56 -26.81 -20.57
N CYS A 33 -22.50 -25.95 -20.97
CA CYS A 33 -23.81 -26.37 -21.47
C CYS A 33 -23.71 -27.27 -22.70
N ASP A 34 -22.80 -26.98 -23.63
CA ASP A 34 -22.52 -27.84 -24.80
C ASP A 34 -21.93 -29.21 -24.40
N ARG A 35 -21.20 -29.29 -23.28
CA ARG A 35 -20.65 -30.55 -22.76
C ARG A 35 -21.66 -31.41 -22.00
N THR A 36 -22.64 -30.79 -21.35
CA THR A 36 -23.60 -31.48 -20.49
C THR A 36 -24.94 -31.79 -21.16
N ALA A 37 -25.28 -31.05 -22.23
CA ALA A 37 -26.45 -31.32 -23.07
C ALA A 37 -25.99 -31.93 -24.40
N ASP A 38 -26.84 -32.67 -25.12
CA ASP A 38 -26.59 -33.26 -26.45
C ASP A 38 -26.43 -32.21 -27.58
N GLY A 39 -25.82 -31.07 -27.29
CA GLY A 39 -25.65 -29.91 -28.16
C GLY A 39 -26.75 -28.84 -27.96
N LEU A 40 -26.37 -27.58 -28.18
CA LEU A 40 -27.29 -26.45 -28.20
C LEU A 40 -28.03 -26.36 -29.55
N PRO A 41 -29.37 -26.38 -29.59
CA PRO A 41 -30.13 -26.29 -30.84
C PRO A 41 -29.95 -24.92 -31.49
N GLY A 42 -29.57 -24.89 -32.78
CA GLY A 42 -29.49 -23.67 -33.59
C GLY A 42 -28.14 -22.95 -33.64
N MET A 43 -27.05 -23.57 -33.13
CA MET A 43 -25.70 -23.01 -33.24
C MET A 43 -25.15 -23.07 -34.68
N PRO A 44 -24.35 -22.07 -35.12
CA PRO A 44 -23.70 -22.08 -36.43
C PRO A 44 -22.64 -23.19 -36.52
N ALA A 45 -22.43 -23.74 -37.73
CA ALA A 45 -21.53 -24.88 -37.98
C ALA A 45 -20.07 -24.66 -37.49
N ILE A 46 -19.65 -23.41 -37.36
CA ILE A 46 -18.33 -23.00 -36.87
C ILE A 46 -18.12 -23.44 -35.40
N TRP A 47 -19.20 -23.56 -34.61
CA TRP A 47 -19.17 -23.97 -33.20
C TRP A 47 -18.63 -25.40 -33.00
N TYR A 48 -18.92 -26.30 -33.94
CA TYR A 48 -18.52 -27.71 -33.88
C TYR A 48 -17.19 -28.01 -34.59
N SER A 49 -16.67 -27.06 -35.37
CA SER A 49 -15.50 -27.27 -36.24
C SER A 49 -14.19 -27.42 -35.46
N SER A 50 -14.03 -26.75 -34.32
CA SER A 50 -12.82 -26.89 -33.49
C SER A 50 -13.05 -26.53 -32.02
N ARG A 51 -13.31 -27.57 -31.22
CA ARG A 51 -13.55 -27.48 -29.77
C ARG A 51 -12.39 -26.82 -29.00
N GLY A 52 -11.16 -26.89 -29.52
CA GLY A 52 -9.97 -26.27 -28.92
C GLY A 52 -9.92 -24.74 -29.03
N ILE A 53 -10.54 -24.15 -30.08
CA ILE A 53 -10.50 -22.69 -30.30
C ILE A 53 -11.28 -21.95 -29.20
N HIS A 54 -12.40 -22.51 -28.73
CA HIS A 54 -13.22 -21.92 -27.68
C HIS A 54 -12.49 -21.85 -26.33
N LEU A 55 -11.71 -22.89 -25.98
CA LEU A 55 -10.89 -22.89 -24.77
C LEU A 55 -9.74 -21.88 -24.86
N ALA A 56 -9.10 -21.78 -26.03
CA ALA A 56 -8.03 -20.81 -26.26
C ALA A 56 -8.55 -19.36 -26.18
N LEU A 57 -9.73 -19.08 -26.75
CA LEU A 57 -10.38 -17.77 -26.69
C LEU A 57 -10.77 -17.40 -25.25
N CYS A 58 -11.32 -18.36 -24.49
CA CYS A 58 -11.64 -18.17 -23.08
C CYS A 58 -10.38 -17.85 -22.27
N ALA A 59 -9.32 -18.65 -22.42
CA ALA A 59 -8.04 -18.41 -21.75
C ALA A 59 -7.45 -17.04 -22.13
N ALA A 60 -7.50 -16.65 -23.41
CA ALA A 60 -7.02 -15.35 -23.87
C ALA A 60 -7.80 -14.17 -23.25
N LEU A 61 -9.13 -14.29 -23.12
CA LEU A 61 -9.96 -13.27 -22.46
C LEU A 61 -9.63 -13.14 -20.97
N PHE A 62 -9.45 -14.25 -20.26
CA PHE A 62 -9.05 -14.23 -18.85
C PHE A 62 -7.64 -13.67 -18.65
N ILE A 63 -6.69 -14.01 -19.53
CA ILE A 63 -5.32 -13.47 -19.48
C ILE A 63 -5.33 -11.97 -19.77
N ALA A 64 -6.04 -11.51 -20.79
CA ALA A 64 -6.15 -10.09 -21.10
C ALA A 64 -6.87 -9.31 -19.99
N ALA A 65 -7.91 -9.86 -19.36
CA ALA A 65 -8.55 -9.27 -18.19
C ALA A 65 -7.57 -9.15 -17.03
N ALA A 66 -6.82 -10.22 -16.72
CA ALA A 66 -5.82 -10.22 -15.66
C ALA A 66 -4.71 -9.20 -15.91
N LEU A 67 -4.27 -9.04 -17.16
CA LEU A 67 -3.26 -8.04 -17.52
C LEU A 67 -3.80 -6.60 -17.46
N LEU A 68 -5.08 -6.37 -17.78
CA LEU A 68 -5.70 -5.03 -17.66
C LEU A 68 -6.01 -4.64 -16.21
N LEU A 69 -6.45 -5.61 -15.40
CA LEU A 69 -6.81 -5.41 -13.98
C LEU A 69 -5.60 -5.43 -13.05
N LYS A 70 -4.44 -5.90 -13.52
CA LYS A 70 -3.18 -5.77 -12.80
C LYS A 70 -2.78 -4.29 -12.82
N SER A 71 -3.23 -3.54 -11.82
CA SER A 71 -2.73 -2.19 -11.57
C SER A 71 -1.19 -2.24 -11.56
N PRO A 72 -0.51 -1.22 -12.13
CA PRO A 72 0.94 -1.08 -11.92
C PRO A 72 1.21 -1.18 -10.42
N PRO A 73 2.32 -1.82 -9.99
CA PRO A 73 2.67 -1.83 -8.58
C PRO A 73 2.60 -0.38 -8.09
N ALA A 74 1.77 -0.14 -7.06
CA ALA A 74 1.60 1.18 -6.50
C ALA A 74 2.98 1.80 -6.31
N ALA A 75 3.14 3.06 -6.72
CA ALA A 75 4.34 3.82 -6.39
C ALA A 75 4.59 3.61 -4.90
N ILE A 76 5.83 3.24 -4.53
CA ILE A 76 6.20 2.89 -3.16
C ILE A 76 5.60 3.97 -2.26
N PRO A 77 4.68 3.62 -1.33
CA PRO A 77 4.02 4.64 -0.53
C PRO A 77 5.09 5.44 0.21
N PRO A 78 4.92 6.77 0.33
CA PRO A 78 5.87 7.59 1.04
C PRO A 78 6.04 7.02 2.46
N PRO A 79 7.28 7.06 3.01
CA PRO A 79 7.51 6.58 4.37
C PRO A 79 6.54 7.30 5.33
N LEU A 80 6.06 6.57 6.35
CA LEU A 80 5.07 7.09 7.29
C LEU A 80 5.55 8.35 8.04
N PHE A 81 6.87 8.49 8.16
CA PHE A 81 7.58 9.64 8.70
C PHE A 81 8.80 9.89 7.80
N GLU A 82 9.11 11.16 7.52
CA GLU A 82 10.25 11.55 6.70
C GLU A 82 11.53 11.63 7.51
N THR A 83 11.43 12.07 8.77
CA THR A 83 12.60 12.30 9.65
C THR A 83 12.37 11.76 11.05
N LEU A 84 13.41 11.16 11.64
CA LEU A 84 13.44 10.74 13.04
C LEU A 84 14.74 11.20 13.68
N ARG A 85 14.61 12.08 14.67
CA ARG A 85 15.72 12.59 15.48
C ARG A 85 15.60 12.08 16.91
N PHE A 86 16.67 11.47 17.38
CA PHE A 86 16.76 10.92 18.72
C PHE A 86 17.82 11.67 19.51
N TYR A 87 17.36 12.56 20.40
CA TYR A 87 18.24 13.28 21.30
C TYR A 87 18.57 12.39 22.49
N THR A 88 19.86 12.11 22.64
CA THR A 88 20.43 11.23 23.66
C THR A 88 21.53 11.97 24.43
N ARG A 89 22.02 11.35 25.48
CA ARG A 89 23.20 11.81 26.23
C ARG A 89 24.05 10.62 26.65
N ARG A 90 25.28 10.87 27.06
CA ARG A 90 26.18 9.81 27.53
C ARG A 90 25.68 9.17 28.82
N GLU A 91 25.96 7.88 28.98
CA GLU A 91 25.68 7.10 30.20
C GLU A 91 24.21 7.17 30.66
N CYS A 92 23.27 6.96 29.73
CA CYS A 92 21.84 7.11 29.94
C CYS A 92 21.06 5.80 29.70
N PRO A 93 20.76 5.02 30.76
CA PRO A 93 20.00 3.77 30.63
C PRO A 93 18.59 3.96 30.04
N LEU A 94 17.96 5.13 30.27
CA LEU A 94 16.67 5.47 29.67
C LEU A 94 16.76 5.64 28.16
N CYS A 95 17.89 6.15 27.68
CA CYS A 95 18.17 6.35 26.27
C CYS A 95 18.37 5.00 25.57
N ASP A 96 19.09 4.08 26.21
CA ASP A 96 19.27 2.71 25.72
C ASP A 96 17.90 2.00 25.58
N HIS A 97 17.07 2.06 26.62
CA HIS A 97 15.72 1.48 26.58
C HIS A 97 14.84 2.13 25.49
N ALA A 98 14.92 3.45 25.33
CA ALA A 98 14.18 4.14 24.27
C ALA A 98 14.65 3.71 22.87
N LEU A 99 15.95 3.49 22.68
CA LEU A 99 16.52 3.00 21.42
C LEU A 99 16.06 1.56 21.13
N GLU A 100 16.02 0.69 22.13
CA GLU A 100 15.47 -0.68 21.99
C GLU A 100 14.00 -0.65 21.56
N VAL A 101 13.22 0.28 22.10
CA VAL A 101 11.82 0.46 21.70
C VAL A 101 11.74 0.92 20.25
N LEU A 102 12.54 1.91 19.84
CA LEU A 102 12.56 2.40 18.45
C LEU A 102 13.00 1.32 17.45
N ASP A 103 14.01 0.52 17.77
CA ASP A 103 14.51 -0.56 16.90
C ASP A 103 13.43 -1.62 16.62
N ARG A 104 12.53 -1.87 17.58
CA ARG A 104 11.36 -2.75 17.36
C ARG A 104 10.46 -2.27 16.21
N PHE A 105 10.46 -0.96 15.94
CA PHE A 105 9.64 -0.33 14.90
C PHE A 105 10.44 0.10 13.66
N ARG A 106 11.70 -0.34 13.51
CA ARG A 106 12.57 0.00 12.37
C ARG A 106 12.01 -0.33 10.98
N SER A 107 11.04 -1.24 10.89
CA SER A 107 10.38 -1.56 9.61
C SER A 107 9.38 -0.48 9.17
N VAL A 108 9.04 0.44 10.06
CA VAL A 108 8.00 1.46 9.87
C VAL A 108 8.55 2.87 10.07
N LEU A 109 9.47 3.02 11.02
CA LEU A 109 10.18 4.27 11.28
C LEU A 109 11.44 4.37 10.41
N PRO A 110 11.85 5.59 10.00
CA PRO A 110 13.13 5.80 9.37
C PRO A 110 14.29 5.60 10.37
N GLU A 111 15.50 5.47 9.85
CA GLU A 111 16.71 5.33 10.66
C GLU A 111 16.87 6.53 11.62
N PRO A 112 17.09 6.31 12.93
CA PRO A 112 17.28 7.39 13.88
C PRO A 112 18.56 8.20 13.64
N GLU A 113 18.41 9.51 13.46
CA GLU A 113 19.51 10.46 13.61
C GLU A 113 19.80 10.64 15.11
N LEU A 114 20.87 10.01 15.59
CA LEU A 114 21.32 10.12 16.98
C LEU A 114 22.03 11.47 17.21
N ILE A 115 21.49 12.28 18.10
CA ILE A 115 22.03 13.60 18.44
C ILE A 115 22.43 13.60 19.91
N ASP A 116 23.73 13.68 20.20
CA ASP A 116 24.21 13.84 21.57
C ASP A 116 24.00 15.30 22.00
N ILE A 117 23.19 15.50 23.04
CA ILE A 117 22.96 16.84 23.57
C ILE A 117 24.16 17.34 24.39
N ASP A 118 25.05 16.47 24.87
CA ASP A 118 26.17 16.89 25.71
C ASP A 118 27.19 17.77 24.94
N ASP A 119 27.17 17.73 23.61
CA ASP A 119 28.07 18.51 22.74
C ASP A 119 27.51 19.90 22.38
N ASP A 120 26.22 20.16 22.63
CA ASP A 120 25.55 21.42 22.28
C ASP A 120 24.87 22.07 23.49
N PRO A 121 25.38 23.22 23.99
CA PRO A 121 24.80 23.91 25.14
C PRO A 121 23.35 24.39 24.92
N GLU A 122 22.92 24.68 23.69
CA GLU A 122 21.53 25.04 23.40
C GLU A 122 20.61 23.82 23.54
N LEU A 123 21.05 22.64 23.07
CA LEU A 123 20.29 21.41 23.24
C LEU A 123 20.23 20.97 24.71
N GLN A 124 21.30 21.15 25.48
CA GLN A 124 21.27 20.92 26.94
C GLN A 124 20.25 21.80 27.62
N GLN A 125 20.18 23.09 27.28
CA GLN A 125 19.20 23.99 27.87
C GLN A 125 17.76 23.59 27.51
N ARG A 126 17.54 23.10 26.28
CA ARG A 126 16.21 22.72 25.77
C ARG A 126 15.72 21.35 26.24
N PHE A 127 16.63 20.38 26.36
CA PHE A 127 16.29 18.97 26.53
C PHE A 127 16.99 18.29 27.71
N GLY A 128 17.91 18.94 28.42
CA GLY A 128 18.75 18.35 29.45
C GLY A 128 18.01 17.54 30.52
N ASP A 129 16.83 18.01 30.96
CA ASP A 129 16.00 17.34 31.97
C ASP A 129 14.94 16.39 31.38
N SER A 130 14.92 16.24 30.05
CA SER A 130 13.86 15.53 29.30
C SER A 130 14.39 14.44 28.37
N VAL A 131 15.70 14.19 28.36
CA VAL A 131 16.31 13.11 27.57
C VAL A 131 15.86 11.74 28.12
N PRO A 132 15.57 10.75 27.26
CA PRO A 132 15.57 10.76 25.79
C PRO A 132 14.41 11.54 25.16
N VAL A 133 14.67 12.24 24.05
CA VAL A 133 13.64 12.95 23.27
C VAL A 133 13.59 12.39 21.86
N VAL A 134 12.38 12.05 21.40
CA VAL A 134 12.12 11.59 20.02
C VAL A 134 11.36 12.68 19.28
N GLU A 135 11.94 13.14 18.18
CA GLU A 135 11.32 14.06 17.24
C GLU A 135 11.03 13.34 15.92
N LEU A 136 9.77 13.42 15.48
CA LEU A 136 9.29 12.87 14.21
C LEU A 136 8.73 14.01 13.37
N ASP A 137 9.23 14.16 12.14
CA ASP A 137 8.82 15.24 11.20
C ASP A 137 8.91 16.64 11.82
N GLY A 138 9.98 16.90 12.57
CA GLY A 138 10.20 18.18 13.27
C GLY A 138 9.31 18.42 14.49
N GLN A 139 8.51 17.43 14.92
CA GLN A 139 7.69 17.51 16.12
C GLN A 139 8.17 16.55 17.21
N VAL A 140 8.40 17.06 18.42
CA VAL A 140 8.71 16.23 19.59
C VAL A 140 7.49 15.39 19.97
N ARG A 141 7.62 14.06 19.86
CA ARG A 141 6.54 13.09 20.17
C ARG A 141 6.74 12.42 21.52
N PHE A 142 7.98 12.25 21.97
CA PHE A 142 8.31 11.62 23.25
C PHE A 142 9.38 12.40 24.00
N ARG A 143 9.28 12.40 25.33
CA ARG A 143 10.27 12.97 26.27
C ARG A 143 10.39 12.06 27.48
N GLY A 144 11.61 11.78 27.93
CA GLY A 144 11.95 11.00 29.13
C GLY A 144 11.67 9.49 29.03
N ALA A 145 10.53 9.08 28.49
CA ALA A 145 10.18 7.68 28.28
C ALA A 145 9.47 7.46 26.95
N VAL A 146 9.95 6.47 26.20
CA VAL A 146 9.30 5.99 24.97
C VAL A 146 8.54 4.72 25.31
N GLN A 147 7.20 4.81 25.37
CA GLN A 147 6.35 3.65 25.62
C GLN A 147 5.95 3.01 24.28
N PRO A 148 6.17 1.70 24.09
CA PRO A 148 5.88 1.03 22.82
C PRO A 148 4.41 1.09 22.43
N GLU A 149 3.48 1.09 23.40
CA GLU A 149 2.04 1.18 23.14
C GLU A 149 1.64 2.55 22.60
N LEU A 150 2.24 3.63 23.12
CA LEU A 150 1.99 4.98 22.64
C LEU A 150 2.61 5.21 21.26
N LEU A 151 3.79 4.63 21.03
CA LEU A 151 4.45 4.65 19.72
C LEU A 151 3.63 3.91 18.67
N GLN A 152 3.12 2.71 18.99
CA GLN A 152 2.21 1.97 18.11
C GLN A 152 0.97 2.80 17.76
N ARG A 153 0.30 3.40 18.75
CA ARG A 153 -0.90 4.23 18.50
C ARG A 153 -0.60 5.42 17.59
N LEU A 154 0.58 6.02 17.75
CA LEU A 154 1.04 7.13 16.92
C LEU A 154 1.25 6.69 15.46
N ILE A 155 1.84 5.50 15.26
CA ILE A 155 2.02 4.88 13.95
C ILE A 155 0.66 4.55 13.32
N ASP A 156 -0.24 3.91 14.07
CA ASP A 156 -1.58 3.54 13.58
C ASP A 156 -2.36 4.78 13.14
N ALA A 157 -2.29 5.86 13.92
CA ALA A 157 -2.92 7.13 13.58
C ALA A 157 -2.29 7.78 12.32
N ALA A 158 -0.97 7.64 12.12
CA ALA A 158 -0.31 8.11 10.91
C ALA A 158 -0.78 7.30 9.68
N TYR A 159 -0.88 5.98 9.81
CA TYR A 159 -1.35 5.09 8.75
C TYR A 159 -2.80 5.39 8.34
N GLN A 160 -3.69 5.59 9.31
CA GLN A 160 -5.09 5.97 9.04
C GLN A 160 -5.21 7.30 8.29
N ARG A 161 -4.36 8.28 8.60
CA ARG A 161 -4.34 9.56 7.89
C ARG A 161 -3.88 9.42 6.44
N GLN A 162 -2.86 8.61 6.18
CA GLN A 162 -2.43 8.31 4.80
C GLN A 162 -3.55 7.64 4.01
N GLN A 163 -4.19 6.61 4.57
CA GLN A 163 -5.33 5.94 3.90
C GLN A 163 -6.52 6.87 3.66
N SER A 164 -6.80 7.78 4.60
CA SER A 164 -7.86 8.77 4.43
C SER A 164 -7.52 9.79 3.34
N ALA A 165 -6.25 10.18 3.20
CA ALA A 165 -5.80 11.04 2.11
C ALA A 165 -5.90 10.31 0.75
N GLU A 166 -5.38 9.08 0.66
CA GLU A 166 -5.44 8.25 -0.55
C GLU A 166 -6.88 7.98 -1.00
N SER A 167 -7.78 7.64 -0.06
CA SER A 167 -9.19 7.41 -0.39
C SER A 167 -9.95 8.67 -0.80
N ASN A 168 -9.52 9.85 -0.34
CA ASN A 168 -10.13 11.13 -0.69
C ASN A 168 -9.53 11.74 -1.98
N GLU A 169 -8.35 11.28 -2.41
CA GLU A 169 -7.74 11.60 -3.70
C GLU A 169 -8.27 10.71 -4.85
N GLN A 170 -9.02 9.65 -4.55
CA GLN A 170 -9.70 8.82 -5.55
C GLN A 170 -10.86 9.62 -6.21
N PRO A 171 -10.84 9.92 -7.52
CA PRO A 171 -11.86 10.76 -8.15
C PRO A 171 -13.25 10.11 -8.10
N ALA A 172 -14.25 10.87 -7.64
CA ALA A 172 -15.67 10.51 -7.65
C ALA A 172 -16.21 10.29 -9.07
#